data_AF-A0A6A5FW17-F1
#
_entry.id   AF-A0A6A5FW17-F1
#
_cell.length_a   1.000
_cell.length_b   1.000
_cell.length_c   1.000
_cell.angle_alpha   90.00
_cell.angle_beta   90.00
_cell.angle_gamma   90.00
#
_symmetry.space_group_name_H-M   'P 1'
#
loop_
_entity.id
_entity.type
_entity.pdbx_description
1 polymer ?
#
loop_
_entity_poly.entity_id
_entity_poly.type
_entity_poly.pdbx_seq_one_letter_code
_entity_poly.pdbx_strand_id
1 'polypeptide(L)'
;MHRSLSQAYCTEQLLVGNNAACDKFKNRRYSCENPKQDSSGIPLLPLFCTEKQKYYAPVGAAASIMFTDYFSLTLNNTPIAWTEDGVIDDKLREAYFQPREKNLCDAVEFRNTVKPIGWKHHVCEMGGYRNISLIKWLESTTNKNFKKLYRILDTKKHNGLKQGVYRLQVDNVYNPSVINCTKHKMTKYFWILHPSWLGTEQTFLEKTYLLVGLGLLALSCCLVGFQIFLMDRRITFDSDDMF
;
A
#
# COMPACT_ATOMS: atom_id res chain seq x y z
N MET A 1 -5.78 0.69 -10.01
CA MET A 1 -6.33 1.97 -9.52
C MET A 1 -6.43 2.98 -10.67
N HIS A 2 -7.36 3.94 -10.61
CA HIS A 2 -7.35 5.08 -11.56
C HIS A 2 -6.14 5.97 -11.23
N ARG A 3 -5.32 6.34 -12.23
CA ARG A 3 -4.10 7.16 -12.05
C ARG A 3 -4.35 8.46 -11.29
N SER A 4 -5.58 8.99 -11.35
CA SER A 4 -5.96 10.18 -10.60
C SER A 4 -5.99 9.97 -9.08
N LEU A 5 -6.34 8.77 -8.58
CA LEU A 5 -6.55 8.55 -7.15
C LEU A 5 -5.23 8.40 -6.40
N SER A 6 -4.25 7.71 -6.99
CA SER A 6 -2.90 7.55 -6.41
C SER A 6 -2.11 8.84 -6.29
N GLN A 7 -2.59 9.92 -6.92
CA GLN A 7 -1.99 11.26 -6.87
C GLN A 7 -2.99 12.31 -6.35
N ALA A 8 -4.14 11.87 -5.82
CA ALA A 8 -5.18 12.75 -5.31
C ALA A 8 -4.92 13.12 -3.84
N TYR A 9 -3.75 13.69 -3.55
CA TYR A 9 -3.42 14.28 -2.24
C TYR A 9 -2.42 15.42 -2.41
N CYS A 10 -2.35 16.30 -1.41
CA CYS A 10 -1.46 17.46 -1.43
C CYS A 10 -0.08 17.13 -0.84
N THR A 11 0.95 17.07 -1.68
CA THR A 11 2.32 16.77 -1.26
C THR A 11 2.92 17.87 -0.39
N GLU A 12 2.68 19.15 -0.71
CA GLU A 12 3.20 20.30 0.05
C GLU A 12 2.74 20.28 1.51
N GLN A 13 1.49 19.89 1.76
CA GLN A 13 0.99 19.73 3.12
C GLN A 13 1.68 18.58 3.87
N LEU A 14 1.94 17.46 3.20
CA LEU A 14 2.52 16.27 3.84
C LEU A 14 4.03 16.39 4.08
N LEU A 15 4.76 17.05 3.17
CA LEU A 15 6.23 17.14 3.24
C LEU A 15 6.72 18.45 3.87
N VAL A 16 5.99 19.54 3.68
CA VAL A 16 6.40 20.89 4.13
C VAL A 16 5.47 21.44 5.23
N GLY A 17 4.26 20.89 5.40
CA GLY A 17 3.28 21.42 6.34
C GLY A 17 2.49 22.62 5.79
N ASN A 18 2.66 22.98 4.52
CA ASN A 18 2.00 24.15 3.94
C ASN A 18 0.58 23.83 3.43
N ASN A 19 -0.42 24.14 4.24
CA ASN A 19 -1.84 23.97 3.88
C ASN A 19 -2.30 24.89 2.74
N ALA A 20 -1.75 26.11 2.63
CA ALA A 20 -2.17 27.09 1.62
C ALA A 20 -1.74 26.68 0.20
N ALA A 21 -0.60 26.00 0.08
CA ALA A 21 -0.14 25.45 -1.21
C ALA A 21 -1.12 24.40 -1.80
N CYS A 22 -2.08 23.92 -1.01
CA CYS A 22 -3.13 22.99 -1.45
C CYS A 22 -4.33 23.68 -2.11
N ASP A 23 -4.25 24.97 -2.42
CA ASP A 23 -5.34 25.71 -3.08
C ASP A 23 -5.74 25.11 -4.45
N LYS A 24 -4.83 24.43 -5.15
CA LYS A 24 -5.19 23.65 -6.35
C LYS A 24 -6.19 22.52 -6.05
N PHE A 25 -6.10 21.92 -4.86
CA PHE A 25 -7.08 20.95 -4.36
C PHE A 25 -8.33 21.63 -3.79
N LYS A 26 -8.23 22.87 -3.28
CA LYS A 26 -9.37 23.69 -2.84
C LYS A 26 -10.42 23.88 -3.95
N ASN A 27 -9.96 24.10 -5.18
CA ASN A 27 -10.85 24.23 -6.35
C ASN A 27 -11.39 22.88 -6.87
N ARG A 28 -11.00 21.75 -6.27
CA ARG A 28 -11.51 20.41 -6.56
C ARG A 28 -12.51 19.99 -5.47
N ARG A 29 -13.26 18.90 -5.67
CA ARG A 29 -14.32 18.37 -4.77
C ARG A 29 -13.82 17.91 -3.37
N TYR A 30 -12.70 18.43 -2.87
CA TYR A 30 -12.00 17.97 -1.67
C TYR A 30 -11.71 19.10 -0.68
N SER A 31 -12.52 20.17 -0.66
CA SER A 31 -12.35 21.36 0.19
C SER A 31 -13.47 21.52 1.21
N CYS A 32 -13.14 22.15 2.35
CA CYS A 32 -14.10 22.55 3.38
C CYS A 32 -14.74 23.92 3.11
N GLU A 33 -14.06 24.82 2.39
CA GLU A 33 -14.47 26.23 2.28
C GLU A 33 -15.58 26.46 1.24
N ASN A 34 -15.78 25.52 0.31
CA ASN A 34 -16.86 25.53 -0.70
C ASN A 34 -17.20 24.09 -1.14
N PRO A 35 -17.87 23.28 -0.31
CA PRO A 35 -18.18 21.89 -0.67
C PRO A 35 -19.18 21.88 -1.84
N LYS A 36 -18.71 21.54 -3.06
CA LYS A 36 -19.62 21.25 -4.18
C LYS A 36 -20.26 19.89 -3.92
N GLN A 37 -21.59 19.83 -3.91
CA GLN A 37 -22.34 18.58 -3.90
C GLN A 37 -21.90 17.72 -5.09
N ASP A 38 -21.48 16.49 -4.82
CA ASP A 38 -21.10 15.57 -5.86
C ASP A 38 -22.36 14.97 -6.50
N SER A 39 -22.53 15.13 -7.81
CA SER A 39 -23.60 14.50 -8.60
C SER A 39 -23.47 12.98 -8.69
N SER A 40 -22.42 12.39 -8.10
CA SER A 40 -22.17 10.94 -8.03
C SER A 40 -22.90 10.20 -6.89
N GLY A 41 -23.74 10.88 -6.10
CA GLY A 41 -24.54 10.22 -5.05
C GLY A 41 -23.76 9.88 -3.78
N ILE A 42 -22.69 10.62 -3.48
CA ILE A 42 -22.00 10.59 -2.17
C ILE A 42 -22.38 11.86 -1.38
N PRO A 43 -23.44 11.82 -0.55
CA PRO A 43 -23.91 12.99 0.19
C PRO A 43 -23.18 13.10 1.54
N LEU A 44 -21.90 13.52 1.58
CA LEU A 44 -21.19 13.67 2.86
C LEU A 44 -20.25 14.86 3.00
N LEU A 45 -20.10 15.70 1.96
CA LEU A 45 -19.14 16.81 1.97
C LEU A 45 -19.44 17.98 2.94
N PRO A 46 -20.69 18.33 3.28
CA PRO A 46 -20.95 19.45 4.19
C PRO A 46 -21.12 19.07 5.67
N LEU A 47 -21.28 17.78 6.02
CA LEU A 47 -21.63 17.39 7.40
C LEU A 47 -20.49 17.49 8.42
N PHE A 48 -19.24 17.57 7.94
CA PHE A 48 -18.02 17.52 8.78
C PHE A 48 -17.24 18.85 8.80
N CYS A 49 -17.70 19.87 8.07
CA CYS A 49 -17.04 21.15 7.98
C CYS A 49 -17.67 22.12 8.98
N THR A 50 -16.88 22.66 9.91
CA THR A 50 -17.34 23.72 10.83
C THR A 50 -17.14 25.09 10.17
N GLU A 51 -17.98 26.06 10.49
CA GLU A 51 -17.79 27.44 10.02
C GLU A 51 -16.40 27.96 10.43
N LYS A 52 -15.66 28.56 9.49
CA LYS A 52 -14.28 29.11 9.59
C LYS A 52 -13.10 28.13 9.40
N GLN A 53 -13.32 26.84 9.13
CA GLN A 53 -12.24 25.89 8.81
C GLN A 53 -11.97 25.80 7.30
N LYS A 54 -10.70 25.91 6.90
CA LYS A 54 -10.32 26.04 5.48
C LYS A 54 -9.90 24.72 4.82
N TYR A 55 -9.24 23.81 5.54
CA TYR A 55 -8.56 22.66 4.94
C TYR A 55 -8.80 21.33 5.68
N TYR A 56 -8.81 20.22 4.94
CA TYR A 56 -8.63 18.88 5.50
C TYR A 56 -7.14 18.63 5.80
N ALA A 57 -6.83 17.86 6.83
CA ALA A 57 -5.46 17.42 7.13
C ALA A 57 -5.42 15.88 7.28
N PRO A 58 -4.95 15.13 6.27
CA PRO A 58 -4.46 15.60 4.96
C PRO A 58 -5.57 15.85 3.92
N VAL A 59 -5.34 16.78 3.00
CA VAL A 59 -6.20 17.06 1.83
C VAL A 59 -5.99 15.98 0.78
N GLY A 60 -7.09 15.37 0.33
CA GLY A 60 -7.08 14.46 -0.81
C GLY A 60 -8.11 13.35 -0.76
N ALA A 61 -8.48 12.84 -1.93
CA ALA A 61 -9.31 11.64 -2.02
C ALA A 61 -8.60 10.42 -1.45
N ALA A 62 -7.29 10.27 -1.72
CA ALA A 62 -6.50 9.16 -1.22
C ALA A 62 -6.47 9.11 0.31
N ALA A 63 -6.28 10.27 0.95
CA ALA A 63 -6.33 10.40 2.40
C ALA A 63 -7.74 10.12 2.95
N SER A 64 -8.79 10.63 2.30
CA SER A 64 -10.17 10.43 2.73
C SER A 64 -10.58 8.96 2.77
N ILE A 65 -10.08 8.14 1.84
CA ILE A 65 -10.40 6.70 1.80
C ILE A 65 -9.38 5.84 2.57
N MET A 66 -8.56 6.43 3.44
CA MET A 66 -7.55 5.71 4.21
C MET A 66 -8.15 4.57 5.03
N PHE A 67 -7.46 3.44 5.00
CA PHE A 67 -7.75 2.30 5.86
C PHE A 67 -7.41 2.64 7.32
N THR A 68 -8.42 2.62 8.20
CA THR A 68 -8.31 3.04 9.61
C THR A 68 -8.72 1.96 10.60
N ASP A 69 -8.95 0.72 10.16
CA ASP A 69 -9.25 -0.38 11.08
C ASP A 69 -8.02 -0.70 11.95
N TYR A 70 -8.28 -1.11 13.20
CA TYR A 70 -7.24 -1.57 14.11
C TYR A 70 -7.32 -3.08 14.28
N PHE A 71 -6.17 -3.74 14.24
CA PHE A 71 -6.05 -5.17 14.45
C PHE A 71 -5.40 -5.42 15.81
N SER A 72 -5.76 -6.51 16.48
CA SER A 72 -5.09 -7.04 17.68
C SER A 72 -5.07 -8.56 17.63
N LEU A 73 -3.90 -9.16 17.82
CA LEU A 73 -3.72 -10.61 17.77
C LEU A 73 -3.40 -11.13 19.16
N THR A 74 -4.09 -12.18 19.59
CA THR A 74 -3.86 -12.82 20.89
C THR A 74 -3.69 -14.33 20.75
N LEU A 75 -2.85 -14.92 21.60
CA LEU A 75 -2.69 -16.35 21.77
C LEU A 75 -3.03 -16.69 23.22
N ASN A 76 -4.07 -17.49 23.46
CA ASN A 76 -4.54 -17.83 24.81
C ASN A 76 -4.73 -16.59 25.71
N ASN A 77 -5.34 -15.53 25.17
CA ASN A 77 -5.55 -14.22 25.82
C ASN A 77 -4.28 -13.40 26.10
N THR A 78 -3.09 -13.89 25.74
CA THR A 78 -1.86 -13.11 25.78
C THR A 78 -1.73 -12.31 24.47
N PRO A 79 -1.56 -10.98 24.52
CA PRO A 79 -1.39 -10.18 23.33
C PRO A 79 -0.06 -10.48 22.65
N ILE A 80 -0.10 -10.58 21.31
CA ILE A 80 1.08 -10.67 20.48
C ILE A 80 1.51 -9.25 20.11
N ALA A 81 2.71 -8.88 20.53
CA ALA A 81 3.30 -7.60 20.20
C ALA A 81 3.83 -7.59 18.76
N TRP A 82 3.48 -6.54 18.04
CA TRP A 82 4.07 -6.19 16.76
C TRP A 82 4.62 -4.77 16.83
N THR A 83 5.58 -4.47 15.96
CA THR A 83 6.23 -3.18 15.84
C THR A 83 5.86 -2.49 14.52
N GLU A 84 6.01 -1.18 14.51
CA GLU A 84 5.96 -0.35 13.30
C GLU A 84 7.35 -0.20 12.66
N ASP A 85 8.41 -0.52 13.41
CA ASP A 85 9.79 -0.43 12.94
C ASP A 85 10.00 -1.36 11.74
N GLY A 86 10.59 -0.84 10.67
CA GLY A 86 10.83 -1.58 9.43
C GLY A 86 9.62 -1.73 8.50
N VAL A 87 8.43 -1.20 8.88
CA VAL A 87 7.27 -1.17 7.97
C VAL A 87 7.48 -0.18 6.83
N ILE A 88 8.10 0.96 7.15
CA ILE A 88 8.60 1.95 6.19
C ILE A 88 10.06 2.25 6.51
N ASP A 89 10.79 2.70 5.49
CA ASP A 89 12.16 3.18 5.66
C ASP A 89 12.19 4.48 6.49
N ASP A 90 13.16 4.59 7.40
CA ASP A 90 13.26 5.74 8.31
C ASP A 90 13.50 7.05 7.56
N LYS A 91 14.33 7.04 6.50
CA LYS A 91 14.58 8.22 5.67
C LYS A 91 13.31 8.67 4.95
N LEU A 92 12.49 7.72 4.49
CA LEU A 92 11.18 8.05 3.92
C LEU A 92 10.26 8.66 4.98
N ARG A 93 10.23 8.11 6.20
CA ARG A 93 9.43 8.66 7.31
C ARG A 93 9.86 10.09 7.64
N GLU A 94 11.16 10.34 7.70
CA GLU A 94 11.73 11.66 8.04
C GLU A 94 11.46 12.72 6.98
N ALA A 95 11.27 12.33 5.72
CA ALA A 95 10.90 13.23 4.64
C ALA A 95 9.51 13.87 4.83
N TYR A 96 8.63 13.25 5.63
CA TYR A 96 7.34 13.85 5.98
C TYR A 96 7.51 14.91 7.07
N PHE A 97 6.67 15.94 6.99
CA PHE A 97 6.69 17.07 7.90
C PHE A 97 6.37 16.64 9.33
N GLN A 98 7.14 17.17 10.27
CA GLN A 98 6.91 17.04 11.70
C GLN A 98 6.89 18.44 12.33
N PRO A 99 5.79 18.83 13.01
CA PRO A 99 5.76 20.06 13.77
C PRO A 99 6.81 20.09 14.89
N ARG A 100 7.20 21.30 15.30
CA ARG A 100 8.18 21.49 16.39
C ARG A 100 7.52 21.36 17.77
N GLU A 101 6.22 21.57 17.84
CA GLU A 101 5.41 21.51 19.04
C GLU A 101 5.38 20.09 19.61
N LYS A 102 5.48 19.98 20.94
CA LYS A 102 5.37 18.69 21.64
C LYS A 102 3.96 18.09 21.48
N ASN A 103 2.94 18.93 21.59
CA ASN A 103 1.56 18.58 21.30
C ASN A 103 1.28 18.88 19.84
N LEU A 104 1.13 17.85 19.02
CA LEU A 104 0.92 18.04 17.59
C LEU A 104 -0.36 18.81 17.30
N CYS A 105 -1.42 18.61 18.06
CA CYS A 105 -2.69 19.31 17.82
C CYS A 105 -2.60 20.83 18.09
N ASP A 106 -1.57 21.29 18.81
CA ASP A 106 -1.27 22.70 19.02
C ASP A 106 -0.45 23.31 17.86
N ALA A 107 0.01 22.51 16.90
CA ALA A 107 0.77 23.02 15.77
C ALA A 107 -0.11 23.89 14.85
N VAL A 108 0.47 24.96 14.30
CA VAL A 108 -0.23 25.92 13.43
C VAL A 108 -0.81 25.23 12.18
N GLU A 109 -0.12 24.19 11.71
CA GLU A 109 -0.50 23.37 10.56
C GLU A 109 -1.74 22.52 10.82
N PHE A 110 -2.08 22.23 12.09
CA PHE A 110 -3.21 21.39 12.47
C PHE A 110 -4.37 22.14 13.15
N ARG A 111 -4.11 23.32 13.76
CA ARG A 111 -5.13 24.09 14.50
C ARG A 111 -6.36 24.50 13.68
N ASN A 112 -6.19 24.78 12.39
CA ASN A 112 -7.25 25.25 11.51
C ASN A 112 -7.65 24.21 10.45
N THR A 113 -7.45 22.93 10.77
CA THR A 113 -7.75 21.82 9.86
C THR A 113 -8.76 20.86 10.45
N VAL A 114 -9.42 20.11 9.58
CA VAL A 114 -10.31 19.02 9.97
C VAL A 114 -9.80 17.68 9.48
N LYS A 115 -10.20 16.62 10.18
CA LYS A 115 -9.91 15.26 9.75
C LYS A 115 -10.65 14.94 8.45
N PRO A 116 -10.07 14.12 7.56
CA PRO A 116 -10.77 13.66 6.37
C PRO A 116 -12.05 12.88 6.71
N ILE A 117 -12.95 12.79 5.72
CA ILE A 117 -14.22 12.09 5.86
C ILE A 117 -13.97 10.61 6.20
N GLY A 118 -14.70 10.08 7.18
CA GLY A 118 -14.57 8.68 7.61
C GLY A 118 -13.42 8.40 8.58
N TRP A 119 -12.60 9.40 8.91
CA TRP A 119 -11.58 9.24 9.95
C TRP A 119 -12.21 9.35 11.34
N LYS A 120 -11.76 8.49 12.28
CA LYS A 120 -12.16 8.56 13.69
C LYS A 120 -11.39 9.67 14.42
N HIS A 121 -10.08 9.72 14.20
CA HIS A 121 -9.14 10.62 14.87
C HIS A 121 -8.55 11.65 13.89
N HIS A 122 -8.16 12.81 14.41
CA HIS A 122 -7.42 13.80 13.60
C HIS A 122 -5.98 13.34 13.39
N VAL A 123 -5.34 13.74 12.29
CA VAL A 123 -3.96 13.33 11.99
C VAL A 123 -2.98 13.71 13.11
N CYS A 124 -3.22 14.83 13.80
CA CYS A 124 -2.42 15.26 14.95
C CYS A 124 -2.50 14.30 16.15
N GLU A 125 -3.63 13.63 16.35
CA GLU A 125 -3.82 12.61 17.40
C GLU A 125 -3.13 11.29 17.03
N MET A 126 -2.94 11.04 15.73
CA MET A 126 -2.31 9.83 15.20
C MET A 126 -0.78 9.93 15.08
N GLY A 127 -0.15 11.01 15.56
CA GLY A 127 1.29 11.21 15.42
C GLY A 127 1.71 12.07 14.22
N GLY A 128 0.77 12.78 13.58
CA GLY A 128 1.05 13.73 12.51
C GLY A 128 1.27 13.07 11.15
N TYR A 129 1.90 13.80 10.22
CA TYR A 129 2.14 13.29 8.86
C TYR A 129 3.19 12.18 8.80
N ARG A 130 3.99 12.00 9.86
CA ARG A 130 4.92 10.88 10.02
C ARG A 130 4.28 9.56 10.46
N ASN A 131 2.95 9.51 10.61
CA ASN A 131 2.25 8.28 10.93
C ASN A 131 2.54 7.20 9.88
N ILE A 132 3.04 6.04 10.33
CA ILE A 132 3.51 4.96 9.45
C ILE A 132 2.37 4.39 8.59
N SER A 133 1.19 4.20 9.18
CA SER A 133 0.01 3.70 8.47
C SER A 133 -0.47 4.67 7.40
N LEU A 134 -0.41 5.98 7.66
CA LEU A 134 -0.74 7.02 6.68
C LEU A 134 0.24 6.99 5.50
N ILE A 135 1.54 7.00 5.78
CA ILE A 135 2.58 6.97 4.73
C ILE A 135 2.43 5.70 3.89
N LYS A 136 2.28 4.55 4.54
CA LYS A 136 2.09 3.27 3.86
C LYS A 136 0.81 3.25 3.01
N TRP A 137 -0.24 3.91 3.47
CA TRP A 137 -1.48 4.04 2.71
C TRP A 137 -1.29 4.85 1.42
N LEU A 138 -0.56 5.96 1.51
CA LEU A 138 -0.31 6.87 0.38
C LEU A 138 0.62 6.28 -0.69
N GLU A 139 1.39 5.23 -0.39
CA GLU A 139 2.15 4.50 -1.40
C GLU A 139 1.24 4.02 -2.55
N SER A 140 1.60 4.37 -3.77
CA SER A 140 0.81 4.01 -4.96
C SER A 140 0.76 2.49 -5.16
N THR A 141 -0.42 1.98 -5.48
CA THR A 141 -0.60 0.57 -5.87
C THR A 141 -1.16 0.48 -7.28
N THR A 142 -0.57 -0.37 -8.10
CA THR A 142 -0.99 -0.57 -9.50
C THR A 142 -2.22 -1.48 -9.59
N ASN A 143 -2.29 -2.51 -8.75
CA ASN A 143 -3.36 -3.52 -8.75
C ASN A 143 -4.66 -3.03 -8.07
N LYS A 144 -5.81 -3.57 -8.49
CA LYS A 144 -7.11 -3.39 -7.82
C LYS A 144 -7.18 -4.17 -6.50
N ASN A 145 -6.64 -5.38 -6.50
CA ASN A 145 -6.47 -6.19 -5.30
C ASN A 145 -5.03 -5.99 -4.82
N PHE A 146 -4.85 -5.13 -3.82
CA PHE A 146 -3.53 -4.81 -3.28
C PHE A 146 -3.43 -5.22 -1.82
N LYS A 147 -2.20 -5.50 -1.38
CA LYS A 147 -1.84 -5.75 0.02
C LYS A 147 -0.94 -4.60 0.47
N LYS A 148 -1.18 -4.06 1.66
CA LYS A 148 -0.30 -3.09 2.30
C LYS A 148 0.18 -3.70 3.62
N LEU A 149 1.47 -3.57 3.88
CA LEU A 149 2.06 -4.07 5.12
C LEU A 149 1.51 -3.25 6.30
N TYR A 150 0.90 -3.93 7.26
CA TYR A 150 0.36 -3.26 8.45
C TYR A 150 1.42 -3.16 9.54
N ARG A 151 1.88 -4.28 10.08
CA ARG A 151 2.87 -4.36 11.16
C ARG A 151 3.76 -5.58 11.01
N ILE A 152 4.89 -5.58 11.71
CA ILE A 152 5.87 -6.67 11.75
C ILE A 152 5.87 -7.25 13.16
N LEU A 153 6.00 -8.58 13.30
CA LEU A 153 6.10 -9.22 14.62
C LEU A 153 7.31 -8.66 15.39
N ASP A 154 7.12 -8.31 16.67
CA ASP A 154 8.22 -7.85 17.52
C ASP A 154 9.06 -9.06 17.96
N THR A 155 10.15 -9.32 17.23
CA THR A 155 11.02 -10.47 17.46
C THR A 155 11.82 -10.38 18.76
N LYS A 156 11.92 -9.19 19.36
CA LYS A 156 12.53 -9.00 20.68
C LYS A 156 11.66 -9.58 21.79
N LYS A 157 10.34 -9.62 21.59
CA LYS A 157 9.35 -10.15 22.54
C LYS A 157 8.86 -11.55 22.17
N HIS A 158 8.84 -11.89 20.89
CA HIS A 158 8.30 -13.14 20.38
C HIS A 158 9.26 -13.80 19.39
N ASN A 159 9.74 -15.01 19.70
CA ASN A 159 10.49 -15.81 18.75
C ASN A 159 9.53 -16.54 17.78
N GLY A 160 8.93 -15.76 16.86
CA GLY A 160 7.94 -16.24 15.91
C GLY A 160 6.55 -16.46 16.51
N LEU A 161 5.63 -16.89 15.66
CA LEU A 161 4.28 -17.32 16.06
C LEU A 161 4.31 -18.82 16.34
N LYS A 162 4.05 -19.20 17.59
CA LYS A 162 3.99 -20.61 18.02
C LYS A 162 2.74 -21.29 17.46
N GLN A 163 2.75 -22.61 17.36
CA GLN A 163 1.54 -23.36 17.02
C GLN A 163 0.47 -23.16 18.10
N GLY A 164 -0.74 -22.81 17.68
CA GLY A 164 -1.86 -22.60 18.60
C GLY A 164 -3.04 -21.89 17.97
N VAL A 165 -4.10 -21.70 18.75
CA VAL A 165 -5.31 -21.00 18.32
C VAL A 165 -5.17 -19.52 18.63
N TYR A 166 -5.08 -18.72 17.57
CA TYR A 166 -5.02 -17.28 17.66
C TYR A 166 -6.41 -16.66 17.54
N ARG A 167 -6.64 -15.57 18.26
CA ARG A 167 -7.82 -14.71 18.08
C ARG A 167 -7.39 -13.37 17.54
N LEU A 168 -7.91 -13.03 16.36
CA LEU A 168 -7.76 -11.72 15.74
C LEU A 168 -8.99 -10.87 16.09
N GLN A 169 -8.78 -9.83 16.87
CA GLN A 169 -9.77 -8.80 17.12
C GLN A 169 -9.58 -7.68 16.08
N VAL A 170 -10.70 -7.23 15.50
CA VAL A 170 -10.73 -6.17 14.49
C VAL A 170 -11.67 -5.07 14.97
N ASP A 171 -11.15 -3.86 15.19
CA ASP A 171 -11.97 -2.67 15.36
C ASP A 171 -12.28 -2.10 13.96
N ASN A 172 -13.47 -2.41 13.47
CA ASN A 172 -13.91 -2.13 12.10
C ASN A 172 -14.50 -0.71 12.00
N VAL A 173 -13.60 0.27 11.92
CA VAL A 173 -13.93 1.70 11.84
C VAL A 173 -14.18 2.12 10.39
N TYR A 174 -13.44 1.55 9.45
CA TYR A 174 -13.53 1.86 8.04
C TYR A 174 -14.80 1.24 7.45
N ASN A 175 -15.84 2.04 7.22
CA ASN A 175 -17.06 1.54 6.60
C ASN A 175 -17.02 1.72 5.08
N PRO A 176 -16.75 0.66 4.28
CA PRO A 176 -16.73 0.77 2.81
C PRO A 176 -18.13 1.07 2.23
N SER A 177 -19.21 0.80 2.96
CA SER A 177 -20.59 1.09 2.54
C SER A 177 -20.92 2.59 2.50
N VAL A 178 -20.07 3.44 3.08
CA VAL A 178 -20.17 4.90 2.94
C VAL A 178 -20.01 5.33 1.47
N ILE A 179 -19.28 4.54 0.69
CA ILE A 179 -19.18 4.71 -0.76
C ILE A 179 -20.21 3.79 -1.40
N ASN A 180 -21.40 4.32 -1.68
CA ASN A 180 -22.49 3.65 -2.39
C ASN A 180 -22.13 3.39 -3.87
N CYS A 181 -21.07 2.63 -4.12
CA CYS A 181 -20.74 2.11 -5.43
C CYS A 181 -21.37 0.72 -5.57
N THR A 182 -22.63 0.69 -6.02
CA THR A 182 -23.45 -0.52 -6.26
C THR A 182 -22.83 -1.54 -7.23
N LYS A 183 -21.76 -1.18 -7.93
CA LYS A 183 -21.16 -1.99 -8.99
C LYS A 183 -20.06 -2.95 -8.52
N HIS A 184 -19.43 -2.72 -7.35
CA HIS A 184 -18.31 -3.56 -6.88
C HIS A 184 -18.36 -3.79 -5.37
N LYS A 185 -18.49 -5.05 -4.94
CA LYS A 185 -18.39 -5.43 -3.53
C LYS A 185 -16.95 -5.29 -3.05
N MET A 186 -16.70 -4.42 -2.07
CA MET A 186 -15.39 -4.32 -1.41
C MET A 186 -15.27 -5.39 -0.32
N THR A 187 -14.19 -6.18 -0.38
CA THR A 187 -13.86 -7.20 0.62
C THR A 187 -12.49 -6.91 1.22
N LYS A 188 -12.37 -7.04 2.53
CA LYS A 188 -11.13 -6.81 3.28
C LYS A 188 -10.55 -8.15 3.73
N TYR A 189 -9.23 -8.27 3.74
CA TYR A 189 -8.53 -9.48 4.17
C TYR A 189 -7.34 -9.11 5.04
N PHE A 190 -7.12 -9.89 6.10
CA PHE A 190 -5.93 -9.80 6.94
C PHE A 190 -5.05 -11.03 6.66
N TRP A 191 -3.79 -10.79 6.31
CA TRP A 191 -2.83 -11.84 5.97
C TRP A 191 -1.68 -11.81 6.96
N ILE A 192 -1.34 -12.98 7.50
CA ILE A 192 -0.10 -13.19 8.26
C ILE A 192 0.86 -13.92 7.32
N LEU A 193 2.02 -13.33 7.09
CA LEU A 193 3.01 -13.84 6.15
C LEU A 193 4.35 -13.98 6.86
N HIS A 194 5.07 -15.05 6.57
CA HIS A 194 6.47 -15.18 6.93
C HIS A 194 7.33 -14.71 5.75
N PRO A 195 8.16 -13.66 5.89
CA PRO A 195 9.01 -13.21 4.81
C PRO A 195 10.13 -14.22 4.56
N SER A 196 10.37 -14.55 3.30
CA SER A 196 11.59 -15.24 2.85
C SER A 196 12.56 -14.21 2.25
N TRP A 197 13.80 -14.61 1.96
CA TRP A 197 14.78 -13.74 1.29
C TRP A 197 14.25 -13.20 -0.06
N LEU A 198 13.56 -14.02 -0.83
CA LEU A 198 12.94 -13.61 -2.11
C LEU A 198 11.62 -12.85 -1.92
N GLY A 199 11.27 -12.50 -0.68
CA GLY A 199 10.04 -11.82 -0.29
C GLY A 199 8.95 -12.78 0.14
N THR A 200 7.71 -12.46 -0.21
CA THR A 200 6.56 -13.35 0.05
C THR A 200 6.58 -14.53 -0.93
N GLU A 201 5.89 -15.62 -0.60
CA GLU A 201 5.82 -16.80 -1.46
C GLU A 201 5.37 -16.43 -2.89
N GLN A 202 6.29 -16.48 -3.86
CA GLN A 202 6.05 -16.15 -5.26
C GLN A 202 6.39 -17.34 -6.14
N THR A 203 5.45 -18.28 -6.28
CA THR A 203 5.60 -19.47 -7.14
C THR A 203 5.79 -19.11 -8.63
N PHE A 204 5.48 -17.87 -9.02
CA PHE A 204 5.61 -17.42 -10.40
C PHE A 204 7.08 -17.39 -10.86
N LEU A 205 7.97 -16.88 -10.01
CA LEU A 205 9.39 -16.73 -10.37
C LEU A 205 10.02 -18.11 -10.58
N GLU A 206 9.84 -19.02 -9.61
CA GLU A 206 10.30 -20.41 -9.67
C GLU A 206 9.82 -21.11 -10.94
N LYS A 207 8.51 -21.09 -11.23
CA LYS A 207 7.93 -21.72 -12.41
C LYS A 207 8.48 -21.13 -13.71
N THR A 208 8.70 -19.81 -13.75
CA THR A 208 9.24 -19.13 -14.94
C THR A 208 10.68 -19.57 -15.21
N TYR A 209 11.53 -19.60 -14.18
CA TYR A 209 12.90 -20.09 -14.34
C TYR A 209 12.93 -21.55 -14.80
N LEU A 210 12.06 -22.40 -14.25
CA LEU A 210 11.98 -23.80 -14.67
C LEU A 210 11.56 -23.94 -16.15
N LEU A 211 10.54 -23.20 -16.58
CA LEU A 211 10.06 -23.24 -17.97
C LEU A 211 11.08 -22.71 -18.96
N VAL A 212 11.71 -21.58 -18.65
CA VAL A 212 12.75 -20.99 -19.51
C VAL A 212 13.98 -21.91 -19.57
N GLY A 213 14.40 -22.47 -18.43
CA GLY A 213 15.51 -23.42 -18.36
C GLY A 213 15.26 -24.67 -19.20
N LEU A 214 14.07 -25.27 -19.10
CA LEU A 214 13.68 -26.42 -19.92
C LEU A 214 13.62 -26.06 -21.42
N GLY A 215 13.11 -24.87 -21.75
CA GLY A 215 13.08 -24.40 -23.13
C GLY A 215 14.47 -24.24 -23.74
N LEU A 216 15.41 -23.65 -23.00
CA LEU A 216 16.80 -23.50 -23.43
C LEU A 216 17.53 -24.84 -23.54
N LEU A 217 17.28 -25.76 -22.60
CA LEU A 217 17.83 -27.12 -22.66
C LEU A 217 17.36 -27.86 -23.91
N ALA A 218 16.05 -27.83 -24.20
CA ALA A 218 15.48 -28.46 -25.39
C ALA A 218 16.07 -27.86 -26.68
N LEU A 219 16.19 -26.53 -26.75
CA LEU A 219 16.82 -25.86 -27.90
C LEU A 219 18.29 -26.29 -28.07
N SER A 220 19.05 -26.39 -26.98
CA SER A 220 20.43 -26.85 -27.00
C SER A 220 20.53 -28.29 -27.52
N CYS A 221 19.70 -29.20 -27.03
CA CYS A 221 19.66 -30.59 -27.52
C CYS A 221 19.31 -30.65 -29.02
N CYS A 222 18.35 -29.84 -29.48
CA CYS A 222 17.99 -29.77 -30.90
C CYS A 222 19.16 -29.27 -31.77
N LEU A 223 19.86 -28.22 -31.34
CA LEU A 223 21.00 -27.67 -32.09
C LEU A 223 22.17 -28.66 -32.14
N VAL A 224 22.50 -29.31 -31.03
CA VAL A 224 23.55 -30.34 -30.98
C VAL A 224 23.17 -31.53 -31.87
N GLY A 225 21.93 -32.01 -31.79
CA GLY A 225 21.43 -33.08 -32.65
C GLY A 225 21.49 -32.71 -34.14
N PHE A 226 21.11 -31.48 -34.48
CA PHE A 226 21.21 -30.97 -35.85
C PHE A 226 22.67 -30.88 -36.32
N GLN A 227 23.58 -30.44 -35.46
CA GLN A 227 25.01 -30.37 -35.80
C GLN A 227 25.63 -31.76 -36.03
N ILE A 228 25.27 -32.74 -35.20
CA ILE A 228 25.70 -34.13 -35.38
C ILE A 228 25.17 -34.67 -36.72
N PHE A 229 23.90 -34.43 -37.04
CA PHE A 229 23.32 -34.81 -38.33
C PHE A 229 24.04 -34.17 -39.53
N LEU A 230 24.40 -32.90 -39.43
CA LEU A 230 25.18 -32.22 -40.48
C LEU A 230 26.60 -32.80 -40.63
N MET A 231 27.25 -33.16 -39.52
CA MET A 231 28.58 -33.79 -39.56
C MET A 231 28.52 -35.18 -40.21
N ASP A 232 27.52 -35.99 -39.87
CA ASP A 232 27.33 -37.33 -40.44
C ASP A 232 27.08 -37.26 -41.97
N ARG A 233 26.24 -36.31 -42.41
CA ARG A 233 26.05 -36.05 -43.84
C ARG A 233 27.34 -35.64 -44.54
N ARG A 234 28.16 -34.76 -43.94
CA ARG A 234 29.44 -34.35 -44.53
C ARG A 234 30.38 -35.54 -44.73
N ILE A 235 30.52 -36.41 -43.72
CA ILE A 235 31.38 -37.60 -43.79
C ILE A 235 30.94 -38.53 -44.93
N THR A 236 29.63 -38.70 -45.10
CA THR A 236 29.07 -39.55 -46.18
C THR A 236 29.40 -39.00 -47.58
N PHE A 237 29.34 -37.67 -47.77
CA PHE A 237 29.72 -37.05 -49.04
C PHE A 237 31.23 -37.20 -49.32
N ASP A 238 32.09 -36.95 -48.33
CA ASP A 238 33.55 -37.08 -48.51
C ASP A 238 33.97 -38.54 -48.82
N SER A 239 33.20 -39.55 -48.39
CA SER A 239 33.46 -40.95 -48.73
C SER A 239 33.04 -41.34 -50.15
N ASP A 240 32.00 -40.71 -50.70
CA ASP A 240 31.52 -41.00 -52.05
C ASP A 240 32.43 -40.38 -53.13
N ASP A 241 33.09 -39.25 -52.83
CA ASP A 241 34.05 -38.59 -53.73
C ASP A 241 35.42 -39.29 -53.83
N MET A 242 35.66 -40.35 -53.02
CA MET A 242 36.91 -41.13 -53.03
C MET A 242 36.83 -42.44 -53.84
N PHE A 243 35.76 -42.66 -54.60
CA PHE A 243 35.59 -43.83 -55.50
C PHE A 243 35.47 -43.45 -56.97
#